data_AF-A0A3N6CBW4-F1
#
_entry.id   AF-A0A3N6CBW4-F1
#
_cell.length_a   1.000
_cell.length_b   1.000
_cell.length_c   1.000
_cell.angle_alpha   90.00
_cell.angle_beta   90.00
_cell.angle_gamma   90.00
#
_symmetry.space_group_name_H-M   'P 1'
#
loop_
_entity.id
_entity.type
_entity.pdbx_description
1 polymer ?
#
loop_
_entity_poly.entity_id
_entity_poly.type
_entity_poly.pdbx_seq_one_letter_code
_entity_poly.pdbx_strand_id
1 'polypeptide(L)'
;MPEIDEPQACDPTWQAVYTARSGKPVQVASKTVDARITTPEDRAALGLEEDAAVVVMRSIYTSEDRVIGVGEGVYAPGQQIALA
;
A
#
# COMPACT_ATOMS: atom_id res chain seq x y z
N MET A 1 4.57 -13.07 1.41
CA MET A 1 5.78 -12.40 1.89
C MET A 1 5.39 -11.77 3.21
N PRO A 2 5.85 -12.24 4.37
CA PRO A 2 5.32 -11.77 5.66
C PRO A 2 5.30 -10.24 5.81
N GLU A 3 6.30 -9.57 5.24
CA GLU A 3 6.47 -8.12 5.27
C GLU A 3 5.38 -7.35 4.51
N ILE A 4 4.58 -8.00 3.65
CA ILE A 4 3.43 -7.38 2.96
C ILE A 4 2.19 -7.30 3.86
N ASP A 5 2.14 -8.14 4.91
CA ASP A 5 0.99 -8.30 5.80
C ASP A 5 1.12 -7.40 7.05
N GLU A 6 2.23 -6.68 7.19
CA GLU A 6 2.45 -5.75 8.29
C GLU A 6 1.91 -4.35 7.95
N PRO A 7 1.16 -3.69 8.87
CA PRO A 7 0.57 -2.38 8.64
C PRO A 7 1.60 -1.24 8.66
N GLN A 8 2.89 -1.55 8.79
CA GLN A 8 3.96 -0.60 9.02
C GLN A 8 4.71 -0.31 7.72
N ALA A 9 5.31 0.88 7.61
CA ALA A 9 6.23 1.16 6.51
C ALA A 9 7.43 0.20 6.61
N CYS A 10 7.58 -0.65 5.59
CA CYS A 10 8.70 -1.57 5.50
C CYS A 10 9.89 -0.86 4.81
N ASP A 11 11.05 -0.81 5.49
CA ASP A 11 12.32 -0.34 4.92
C ASP A 11 13.42 -1.40 5.18
N PRO A 12 14.04 -2.01 4.15
CA PRO A 12 13.75 -1.82 2.73
C PRO A 12 12.34 -2.28 2.37
N THR A 13 11.75 -1.68 1.34
CA THR A 13 10.38 -2.02 0.91
C THR A 13 10.24 -3.52 0.65
N TRP A 14 9.05 -4.09 0.87
CA TRP A 14 8.85 -5.53 0.66
C TRP A 14 9.20 -5.94 -0.78
N GLN A 15 9.04 -5.04 -1.78
CA GLN A 15 9.45 -5.29 -3.16
C GLN A 15 10.97 -5.46 -3.29
N ALA A 16 11.74 -4.65 -2.58
CA ALA A 16 13.19 -4.77 -2.52
C ALA A 16 13.59 -6.08 -1.83
N VAL A 17 12.93 -6.45 -0.73
CA VAL A 17 13.13 -7.74 -0.05
C VAL A 17 12.79 -8.92 -0.97
N TYR A 18 11.67 -8.85 -1.68
CA TYR A 18 11.25 -9.87 -2.65
C TYR A 18 12.29 -10.02 -3.76
N THR A 19 12.74 -8.92 -4.34
CA THR A 19 13.74 -8.91 -5.42
C THR A 19 15.06 -9.49 -4.93
N ALA A 20 15.54 -9.11 -3.73
CA ALA A 20 16.76 -9.62 -3.14
C ALA A 20 16.71 -11.13 -2.86
N ARG A 21 15.56 -11.65 -2.41
CA ARG A 21 15.39 -13.08 -2.07
C ARG A 21 15.14 -13.96 -3.29
N SER A 22 14.41 -13.46 -4.30
CA SER A 22 13.98 -14.25 -5.46
C SER A 22 14.82 -14.01 -6.72
N GLY A 23 15.56 -12.90 -6.78
CA GLY A 23 16.22 -12.43 -8.00
C GLY A 23 15.26 -11.87 -9.05
N LYS A 24 13.96 -11.76 -8.75
CA LYS A 24 12.92 -11.38 -9.71
C LYS A 24 12.40 -9.97 -9.43
N PRO A 25 12.34 -9.08 -10.43
CA PRO A 25 11.83 -7.74 -10.23
C PRO A 25 10.32 -7.76 -9.96
N VAL A 26 9.87 -6.78 -9.20
CA VAL A 26 8.45 -6.51 -8.95
C VAL A 26 8.03 -5.30 -9.78
N GLN A 27 6.87 -5.41 -10.44
CA GLN A 27 6.23 -4.31 -11.18
C GLN A 27 4.87 -3.98 -10.56
N VAL A 28 4.44 -2.73 -10.71
CA VAL A 28 3.07 -2.32 -10.39
C VAL A 28 2.26 -2.38 -11.68
N ALA A 29 1.41 -3.40 -11.81
CA ALA A 29 0.61 -3.62 -13.00
C ALA A 29 -0.61 -2.68 -13.07
N SER A 30 -1.12 -2.26 -11.91
CA SER A 30 -2.26 -1.35 -11.82
C SER A 30 -2.23 -0.58 -10.50
N LYS A 31 -2.65 0.68 -10.55
CA LYS A 31 -2.99 1.51 -9.39
C LYS A 31 -4.42 2.00 -9.57
N THR A 32 -5.24 1.84 -8.54
CA THR A 32 -6.59 2.39 -8.45
C THR A 32 -6.68 3.28 -7.22
N VAL A 33 -7.47 4.34 -7.32
CA VAL A 33 -7.64 5.32 -6.25
C VAL A 33 -9.13 5.46 -5.98
N ASP A 34 -9.49 5.36 -4.71
CA ASP A 34 -10.85 5.55 -4.19
C ASP A 34 -10.79 6.47 -2.96
N ALA A 35 -11.95 6.92 -2.49
CA ALA A 35 -12.09 7.68 -1.26
C ALA A 35 -13.15 7.04 -0.36
N ARG A 36 -12.84 6.90 0.93
CA ARG A 36 -13.79 6.40 1.93
C ARG A 36 -13.76 7.23 3.20
N ILE A 37 -14.79 7.09 4.01
CA ILE A 37 -14.74 7.51 5.41
C ILE A 37 -13.88 6.53 6.20
N THR A 38 -13.04 7.05 7.10
CA THR A 38 -12.16 6.23 7.94
C THR A 38 -12.93 5.20 8.74
N THR A 39 -12.37 3.99 8.79
CA THR A 39 -12.73 2.97 9.77
C THR A 39 -12.01 3.21 11.10
N PRO A 40 -12.40 2.55 12.20
CA PRO A 40 -11.68 2.65 13.47
C PRO A 40 -10.19 2.29 13.36
N GLU A 41 -9.85 1.33 12.50
CA GLU A 41 -8.46 0.94 12.23
C GLU A 41 -7.69 2.06 11.51
N ASP A 42 -8.28 2.67 10.48
CA ASP A 42 -7.67 3.81 9.79
C ASP A 42 -7.44 4.97 10.75
N ARG A 43 -8.43 5.29 11.61
CA ARG A 43 -8.29 6.37 12.60
C ARG A 43 -7.16 6.10 13.57
N ALA A 44 -7.07 4.87 14.09
CA ALA A 44 -5.99 4.49 14.99
C ALA A 44 -4.61 4.55 14.30
N ALA A 45 -4.50 4.04 13.07
CA ALA A 45 -3.26 4.02 12.31
C ALA A 45 -2.80 5.42 11.86
N LEU A 46 -3.74 6.31 11.55
CA LEU A 46 -3.47 7.68 11.08
C LEU A 46 -3.47 8.72 12.22
N GLY A 47 -3.75 8.34 13.46
CA GLY A 47 -3.81 9.25 14.61
C GLY A 47 -4.93 10.28 14.51
N LEU A 48 -6.10 9.89 13.97
CA LEU A 48 -7.25 10.76 13.78
C LEU A 48 -8.25 10.60 14.94
N GLU A 49 -8.71 11.72 15.50
CA GLU A 49 -9.68 11.72 16.59
C GLU A 49 -11.13 11.54 16.10
N GLU A 50 -11.43 11.97 14.87
CA GLU A 50 -12.76 11.93 14.27
C GLU A 50 -12.78 11.21 12.91
N ASP A 51 -13.99 10.92 12.43
CA ASP A 51 -14.20 10.38 11.09
C ASP A 51 -13.76 11.40 10.03
N ALA A 52 -12.96 10.95 9.07
CA ALA A 52 -12.44 11.80 8.01
C ALA A 52 -12.55 11.09 6.65
N ALA A 53 -12.66 11.88 5.59
CA ALA A 53 -12.50 11.36 4.23
C ALA A 53 -11.01 11.10 3.96
N VAL A 54 -10.67 9.86 3.63
CA VAL A 54 -9.30 9.43 3.30
C VAL A 54 -9.23 8.89 1.89
N VAL A 55 -8.05 9.05 1.28
CA VAL A 55 -7.75 8.44 -0.01
C VAL A 55 -7.22 7.03 0.23
N VAL A 56 -7.73 6.09 -0.55
CA VAL A 56 -7.30 4.70 -0.55
C VAL A 56 -6.71 4.37 -1.92
N MET A 57 -5.45 3.96 -1.94
CA MET A 57 -4.78 3.52 -3.15
C MET A 57 -4.59 2.00 -3.09
N ARG A 58 -5.10 1.30 -4.09
CA ARG A 58 -4.88 -0.13 -4.25
C ARG A 58 -3.93 -0.38 -5.42
N SER A 59 -2.86 -1.10 -5.15
CA SER A 59 -1.82 -1.45 -6.11
C SER A 59 -1.80 -2.96 -6.36
N ILE A 60 -1.80 -3.38 -7.62
CA ILE A 60 -1.60 -4.78 -8.03
C ILE A 60 -0.15 -4.95 -8.43
N TYR A 61 0.54 -5.89 -7.79
CA TYR A 61 1.95 -6.17 -8.03
C TYR A 61 2.13 -7.46 -8.82
N THR A 62 2.98 -7.41 -9.83
CA THR A 62 3.32 -8.55 -10.68
C THR A 62 4.81 -8.85 -10.68
N SER A 63 5.15 -10.10 -10.94
CA SER A 63 6.50 -10.55 -11.27
C SER A 63 6.39 -11.71 -12.26
N GLU A 64 7.20 -11.70 -13.33
CA GLU A 64 7.15 -12.70 -14.41
C GLU A 64 5.73 -12.95 -14.94
N ASP A 65 5.00 -11.87 -15.26
CA ASP A 65 3.62 -11.90 -15.78
C ASP A 65 2.57 -12.56 -14.85
N ARG A 66 2.91 -12.75 -13.57
CA ARG A 66 1.99 -13.27 -12.55
C ARG A 66 1.73 -12.25 -11.46
N VAL A 67 0.50 -12.20 -10.95
CA VAL A 67 0.16 -11.42 -9.76
C VAL A 67 0.82 -12.06 -8.54
N ILE A 68 1.57 -11.27 -7.79
CA ILE A 68 2.27 -11.71 -6.57
C ILE A 68 1.74 -11.07 -5.30
N GLY A 69 0.94 -10.00 -5.42
CA GLY A 69 0.36 -9.32 -4.28
C GLY A 69 -0.57 -8.20 -4.68
N VAL A 70 -1.43 -7.81 -3.73
CA VAL A 70 -2.25 -6.62 -3.79
C VAL A 70 -1.98 -5.85 -2.50
N GLY A 71 -1.58 -4.60 -2.63
CA GLY A 71 -1.35 -3.72 -1.48
C GLY A 71 -2.36 -2.59 -1.45
N GLU A 72 -2.78 -2.22 -0.25
CA GLU A 72 -3.67 -1.09 -0.02
C GLU A 72 -2.96 -0.08 0.88
N GLY A 73 -2.85 1.17 0.41
CA GLY A 73 -2.33 2.29 1.19
C GLY A 73 -3.45 3.27 1.48
N VAL A 74 -3.61 3.64 2.75
CA VAL A 74 -4.56 4.65 3.20
C VAL A 74 -3.79 5.91 3.58
N TYR A 75 -4.24 7.06 3.08
CA TYR A 75 -3.51 8.32 3.22
C TYR A 75 -4.30 9.31 4.07
N ALA A 76 -3.58 9.98 4.99
CA ALA A 76 -4.16 11.01 5.84
C ALA A 76 -4.67 12.20 5.00
N PRO A 77 -5.72 12.91 5.46
CA PRO A 77 -6.18 14.12 4.80
C PRO A 77 -5.06 15.14 4.58
N GLY A 78 -4.99 15.72 3.38
CA GLY A 78 -3.98 16.74 3.03
C GLY A 78 -2.61 16.19 2.60
N GLN A 79 -2.39 14.88 2.70
CA GLN A 79 -1.15 14.27 2.23
C GLN A 79 -1.10 14.22 0.69
N GLN A 80 0.01 14.62 0.09
CA GLN A 80 0.20 14.53 -1.36
C GLN A 80 0.56 13.11 -1.77
N ILE A 81 -0.13 12.60 -2.81
CA ILE A 81 0.06 11.25 -3.34
C ILE A 81 0.51 11.37 -4.80
N ALA A 82 1.66 10.76 -5.12
CA ALA A 82 2.12 10.65 -6.49
C ALA A 82 1.48 9.41 -7.15
N LEU A 83 0.67 9.63 -8.19
CA LEU A 83 -0.04 8.57 -8.92
C LEU A 83 0.75 7.98 -10.10
N ALA A 84 1.92 8.57 -10.41
CA ALA A 84 2.78 8.19 -11.52
C ALA A 84 3.39 6.79 -11.36
#